data_AF-A0A2T5C6Y6-F1
#
_entry.id   AF-A0A2T5C6Y6-F1
#
_cell.length_a   1.000
_cell.length_b   1.000
_cell.length_c   1.000
_cell.angle_alpha   90.00
_cell.angle_beta   90.00
_cell.angle_gamma   90.00
#
_symmetry.space_group_name_H-M   'P 1'
#
loop_
_entity.id
_entity.type
_entity.pdbx_description
1 polymer ?
#
loop_
_entity_poly.entity_id
_entity_poly.type
_entity_poly.pdbx_seq_one_letter_code
_entity_poly.pdbx_strand_id
1 'polypeptide(L)'
;MYLSKNAQPREAIEEILNSGSKNEVPAEMFILLGHLQEANNDIRRAHASYSHAIELDSLCDEGYYERGRLTMHHASNQARALEDLTRASQLNPSLPGVFTMLGNIRLNQNDYLVAIRDFDRALLNNP
;
A
#
# COMPACT_ATOMS: atom_id res chain seq x y z
N MET A 1 0.97 -30.35 9.89
CA MET A 1 1.23 -29.08 10.60
C MET A 1 -0.13 -28.60 11.08
N TYR A 2 -0.39 -28.66 12.39
CA TYR A 2 -1.71 -28.36 12.96
C TYR A 2 -1.90 -26.85 12.99
N LEU A 3 -2.87 -26.31 12.25
CA LEU A 3 -3.37 -24.97 12.51
C LEU A 3 -3.83 -24.93 13.97
N SER A 4 -3.09 -24.21 14.80
CA SER A 4 -3.54 -23.86 16.15
C SER A 4 -4.88 -23.17 16.00
N LYS A 5 -5.94 -23.77 16.56
CA LYS A 5 -7.33 -23.26 16.48
C LYS A 5 -7.53 -21.84 17.05
N ASN A 6 -6.47 -21.20 17.56
CA ASN A 6 -6.46 -19.85 18.14
C ASN A 6 -5.35 -18.94 17.59
N ALA A 7 -4.65 -19.30 16.51
CA ALA A 7 -3.64 -18.40 15.93
C ALA A 7 -4.33 -17.13 15.40
N GLN A 8 -3.84 -15.96 15.81
CA GLN A 8 -4.33 -14.71 15.27
C GLN A 8 -4.07 -14.70 13.75
N PRO A 9 -4.93 -14.10 12.90
CA PRO A 9 -4.78 -14.14 11.43
C PRO A 9 -3.37 -13.80 10.93
N ARG A 10 -2.70 -12.89 11.65
CA ARG A 10 -1.31 -12.50 11.42
C ARG A 10 -0.32 -13.67 11.57
N GLU A 11 -0.42 -14.44 12.65
CA GLU A 11 0.51 -15.53 12.97
C GLU A 11 0.42 -16.64 11.92
N ALA A 12 -0.81 -16.96 11.48
CA ALA A 12 -1.03 -17.94 10.42
C ALA A 12 -0.38 -17.51 9.10
N ILE A 13 -0.49 -16.23 8.74
CA ILE A 13 0.15 -15.70 7.53
C ILE A 13 1.67 -15.70 7.69
N GLU A 14 2.21 -15.24 8.82
CA GLU A 14 3.65 -15.27 9.10
C GLU A 14 4.22 -16.71 9.03
N GLU A 15 3.48 -17.72 9.51
CA GLU A 15 3.86 -19.14 9.39
C GLU A 15 3.90 -19.60 7.92
N ILE A 16 2.89 -19.24 7.11
CA ILE A 16 2.86 -19.54 5.67
C ILE A 16 4.05 -18.89 4.97
N LEU A 17 4.33 -17.62 5.25
CA LEU A 17 5.44 -16.87 4.65
C LEU A 17 6.81 -17.43 5.04
N ASN A 18 6.95 -17.93 6.27
CA ASN A 18 8.20 -18.50 6.77
C ASN A 18 8.43 -19.94 6.32
N SER A 19 7.37 -20.69 5.99
CA SER A 19 7.45 -22.10 5.57
C SER A 19 7.46 -22.30 4.06
N GLY A 20 6.91 -21.36 3.29
CA GLY A 20 6.94 -21.38 1.84
C GLY A 20 8.32 -21.05 1.26
N SER A 21 8.64 -21.59 0.08
CA SER A 21 9.74 -21.04 -0.71
C SER A 21 9.34 -19.61 -1.14
N LYS A 22 10.24 -18.63 -1.03
CA LYS A 22 9.94 -17.20 -1.32
C LYS A 22 9.28 -16.93 -2.68
N ASN A 23 9.37 -17.88 -3.62
CA ASN A 23 8.81 -17.77 -4.97
C ASN A 23 7.38 -18.35 -5.13
N GLU A 24 6.82 -18.98 -4.10
CA GLU A 24 5.48 -19.58 -4.15
C GLU A 24 4.40 -18.75 -3.45
N VAL A 25 4.80 -17.65 -2.79
CA VAL A 25 3.86 -16.78 -2.07
C VAL A 25 3.44 -15.61 -2.97
N PRO A 26 2.13 -15.42 -3.23
CA PRO A 26 1.62 -14.26 -3.95
C PRO A 26 1.89 -12.93 -3.20
N ALA A 27 2.08 -11.84 -3.96
CA ALA A 27 2.33 -10.51 -3.39
C ALA A 27 1.19 -10.06 -2.45
N GLU A 28 -0.04 -10.47 -2.75
CA GLU A 28 -1.25 -10.18 -1.98
C GLU A 28 -1.17 -10.68 -0.53
N MET A 29 -0.42 -11.76 -0.26
CA MET A 29 -0.23 -12.23 1.12
C MET A 29 0.60 -11.26 1.96
N PHE A 30 1.56 -10.59 1.33
CA PHE A 30 2.34 -9.54 2.00
C PHE A 30 1.54 -8.24 2.16
N ILE A 31 0.62 -7.94 1.25
CA ILE A 31 -0.35 -6.85 1.43
C ILE A 31 -1.22 -7.11 2.66
N LEU A 32 -1.84 -8.30 2.72
CA LEU A 32 -2.69 -8.67 3.85
C LEU A 32 -1.92 -8.66 5.18
N LEU A 33 -0.69 -9.16 5.20
CA LEU A 33 0.15 -9.07 6.38
C LEU A 33 0.44 -7.62 6.77
N GLY A 34 0.71 -6.76 5.79
CA GLY A 34 0.94 -5.33 6.01
C GLY A 34 -0.26 -4.66 6.67
N HIS A 35 -1.47 -4.91 6.19
CA HIS A 35 -2.70 -4.39 6.81
C HIS A 35 -2.88 -4.87 8.25
N LEU A 36 -2.64 -6.15 8.53
CA LEU A 36 -2.74 -6.71 9.89
C LEU A 36 -1.69 -6.13 10.84
N GLN A 37 -0.49 -5.85 10.33
CA GLN A 37 0.56 -5.19 11.11
C GLN A 37 0.21 -3.73 11.39
N GLU A 38 -0.34 -3.01 10.42
CA GLU A 38 -0.84 -1.64 10.59
C GLU A 38 -1.98 -1.58 11.60
N ALA A 39 -2.94 -2.51 11.53
CA ALA A 39 -4.02 -2.64 12.52
C ALA A 39 -3.49 -2.87 13.95
N ASN A 40 -2.33 -3.52 14.09
CA ASN A 40 -1.62 -3.69 15.35
C ASN A 40 -0.65 -2.55 15.67
N ASN A 41 -0.71 -1.43 14.94
CA ASN A 41 0.16 -0.26 15.09
C ASN A 41 1.67 -0.55 14.86
N ASP A 42 1.99 -1.65 14.19
CA ASP A 42 3.35 -2.07 13.84
C ASP A 42 3.76 -1.50 12.47
N ILE A 43 3.80 -0.17 12.39
CA ILE A 43 3.98 0.60 11.15
C ILE A 43 5.25 0.20 10.40
N ARG A 44 6.35 -0.08 11.13
CA ARG A 44 7.63 -0.48 10.50
C ARG A 44 7.50 -1.82 9.79
N ARG A 45 6.86 -2.80 10.41
CA ARG A 45 6.66 -4.10 9.75
C ARG A 45 5.66 -3.98 8.60
N ALA A 46 4.59 -3.21 8.77
CA ALA A 46 3.62 -2.97 7.70
C ALA A 46 4.30 -2.42 6.44
N HIS A 47 5.13 -1.38 6.60
CA HIS A 47 5.91 -0.83 5.49
C HIS A 47 6.84 -1.85 4.83
N ALA A 48 7.49 -2.71 5.62
CA ALA A 48 8.36 -3.77 5.10
C ALA A 48 7.56 -4.81 4.31
N SER A 49 6.38 -5.21 4.80
CA SER A 49 5.48 -6.14 4.11
C SER A 49 5.02 -5.57 2.76
N TYR A 50 4.57 -4.32 2.70
CA TYR A 50 4.25 -3.69 1.42
C TYR A 50 5.46 -3.60 0.47
N SER A 51 6.66 -3.41 1.02
CA SER A 51 7.89 -3.40 0.20
C SER A 51 8.19 -4.78 -0.38
N HIS A 52 7.99 -5.86 0.39
CA HIS A 52 8.13 -7.21 -0.11
C HIS A 52 7.08 -7.57 -1.17
N ALA A 53 5.84 -7.08 -1.03
CA ALA A 53 4.83 -7.24 -2.08
C ALA A 53 5.30 -6.64 -3.42
N ILE A 54 5.88 -5.44 -3.38
CA ILE A 54 6.45 -4.76 -4.56
C ILE A 54 7.69 -5.49 -5.13
N GLU A 55 8.52 -6.06 -4.26
CA GLU A 55 9.70 -6.84 -4.69
C GLU A 55 9.30 -8.14 -5.39
N LEU A 56 8.22 -8.78 -4.96
CA LEU A 56 7.68 -9.99 -5.59
C LEU A 56 6.92 -9.68 -6.88
N ASP A 57 6.14 -8.60 -6.88
CA ASP A 57 5.44 -8.12 -8.07
C ASP A 57 5.55 -6.60 -8.22
N SER A 58 6.41 -6.20 -9.16
CA SER A 58 6.60 -4.78 -9.53
C SER A 58 5.40 -4.12 -10.21
N LEU A 59 4.35 -4.89 -10.52
CA LEU A 59 3.08 -4.42 -11.06
C LEU A 59 1.95 -4.39 -10.02
N CYS A 60 2.23 -4.73 -8.75
CA CYS A 60 1.26 -4.67 -7.66
C CYS A 60 0.93 -3.22 -7.29
N ASP A 61 -0.14 -2.67 -7.88
CA ASP A 61 -0.60 -1.31 -7.63
C ASP A 61 -1.00 -1.08 -6.17
N GLU A 62 -1.63 -2.07 -5.53
CA GLU A 62 -2.02 -2.02 -4.12
C GLU A 62 -0.80 -1.89 -3.20
N GLY A 63 0.29 -2.60 -3.48
CA GLY A 63 1.54 -2.49 -2.70
C GLY A 63 2.14 -1.09 -2.73
N TYR A 64 2.19 -0.48 -3.91
CA TYR A 64 2.62 0.91 -4.04
C TYR A 64 1.64 1.88 -3.35
N TYR A 65 0.33 1.70 -3.53
CA TYR A 65 -0.67 2.55 -2.88
C TYR A 65 -0.55 2.50 -1.36
N GLU A 66 -0.51 1.30 -0.76
CA GLU A 66 -0.49 1.12 0.68
C GLU A 66 0.82 1.62 1.31
N ARG A 67 1.97 1.37 0.66
CA ARG A 67 3.25 1.91 1.12
C ARG A 67 3.32 3.43 1.05
N GLY A 68 2.82 4.01 -0.05
CA GLY A 68 2.74 5.46 -0.23
C GLY A 68 1.80 6.11 0.78
N ARG A 69 0.63 5.49 1.02
CA ARG A 69 -0.35 5.92 2.01
C ARG A 69 0.24 5.92 3.42
N LEU A 70 0.85 4.80 3.82
CA LEU A 70 1.48 4.66 5.13
C LEU A 70 2.62 5.68 5.33
N THR A 71 3.42 5.92 4.29
CA THR A 71 4.51 6.91 4.31
C THR A 71 3.99 8.33 4.49
N MET A 72 2.87 8.70 3.85
CA MET A 72 2.21 9.99 4.07
C MET A 72 1.78 10.18 5.53
N HIS A 73 1.21 9.15 6.14
CA HIS A 73 0.65 9.25 7.49
C HIS A 73 1.72 9.24 8.60
N HIS A 74 2.80 8.48 8.44
CA HIS A 74 3.71 8.21 9.56
C HIS A 74 5.14 8.73 9.39
N ALA A 75 5.60 9.00 8.16
CA ALA A 75 6.98 9.42 7.91
C ALA A 75 7.11 10.89 7.49
N SER A 76 5.99 11.58 7.24
CA SER A 76 5.94 12.93 6.67
C SER A 76 6.83 13.12 5.43
N ASN A 77 7.14 12.03 4.73
CA ASN A 77 8.01 12.02 3.56
C ASN A 77 7.17 12.04 2.29
N GLN A 78 6.68 13.24 1.95
CA GLN A 78 5.81 13.45 0.79
C GLN A 78 6.49 13.06 -0.52
N ALA A 79 7.82 13.19 -0.64
CA ALA A 79 8.54 12.83 -1.86
C ALA A 79 8.48 11.32 -2.13
N ARG A 80 8.78 10.48 -1.14
CA ARG A 80 8.68 9.02 -1.28
C ARG A 80 7.25 8.56 -1.50
N ALA A 81 6.30 9.14 -0.78
CA ALA A 81 4.90 8.82 -0.99
C ALA A 81 4.42 9.21 -2.41
N LEU A 82 4.88 10.35 -2.93
CA LEU A 82 4.57 10.78 -4.29
C LEU A 82 5.07 9.79 -5.33
N GLU A 83 6.28 9.24 -5.17
CA GLU A 83 6.83 8.22 -6.07
C GLU A 83 5.95 6.97 -6.10
N ASP A 84 5.63 6.43 -4.92
CA ASP A 84 4.81 5.23 -4.78
C ASP A 84 3.38 5.46 -5.31
N LEU A 85 2.71 6.54 -4.91
CA LEU A 85 1.36 6.87 -5.36
C LEU A 85 1.31 7.16 -6.86
N THR A 86 2.35 7.78 -7.42
CA THR A 86 2.44 7.99 -8.88
C THR A 86 2.55 6.65 -9.60
N ARG A 87 3.37 5.73 -9.08
CA ARG A 87 3.48 4.38 -9.66
C ARG A 87 2.16 3.62 -9.58
N ALA A 88 1.48 3.65 -8.43
CA ALA A 88 0.14 3.06 -8.26
C ALA A 88 -0.86 3.64 -9.28
N SER A 89 -0.87 4.96 -9.48
CA SER A 89 -1.78 5.61 -10.45
C SER A 89 -1.54 5.23 -11.91
N GLN A 90 -0.30 4.88 -12.26
CA GLN A 90 0.06 4.43 -13.61
C GLN A 90 -0.37 2.99 -13.85
N LEU A 91 -0.24 2.14 -12.81
CA LEU A 91 -0.64 0.74 -12.86
C LEU A 91 -2.16 0.58 -12.82
N ASN A 92 -2.83 1.34 -11.96
CA ASN A 92 -4.28 1.31 -11.82
C ASN A 92 -4.86 2.74 -11.79
N PRO A 93 -5.35 3.23 -12.94
CA PRO A 93 -5.90 4.58 -13.07
C PRO A 93 -7.33 4.71 -12.53
N SER A 94 -7.89 3.65 -11.93
CA SER A 94 -9.26 3.65 -11.39
C SER A 94 -9.32 3.70 -9.86
N LEU A 95 -8.19 3.83 -9.16
CA LEU A 95 -8.14 3.90 -7.70
C LEU A 95 -8.44 5.33 -7.18
N PRO A 96 -9.62 5.59 -6.60
CA PRO A 96 -9.96 6.94 -6.13
C PRO A 96 -9.05 7.41 -4.98
N GLY A 97 -8.65 6.46 -4.12
CA GLY A 97 -7.75 6.71 -2.99
C GLY A 97 -6.41 7.29 -3.44
N VAL A 98 -5.80 6.72 -4.49
CA VAL A 98 -4.51 7.19 -5.03
C VAL A 98 -4.60 8.65 -5.47
N PHE A 99 -5.63 9.00 -6.26
CA PHE A 99 -5.79 10.37 -6.75
C PHE A 99 -6.11 11.38 -5.64
N THR A 100 -6.84 10.95 -4.61
CA THR A 100 -7.08 11.78 -3.41
C THR A 100 -5.75 12.13 -2.73
N MET A 101 -4.85 11.15 -2.58
CA MET A 101 -3.55 11.38 -1.95
C MET A 101 -2.60 12.20 -2.82
N LEU A 102 -2.57 11.96 -4.13
CA LEU A 102 -1.80 12.79 -5.07
C LEU A 102 -2.27 14.24 -5.07
N GLY A 103 -3.60 14.46 -5.08
CA GLY A 103 -4.19 15.80 -4.97
C GLY A 103 -3.77 16.51 -3.70
N ASN A 104 -3.79 15.82 -2.55
CA ASN A 104 -3.34 16.37 -1.27
C ASN A 104 -1.83 16.72 -1.28
N ILE A 105 -0.99 15.90 -1.88
CA ILE A 105 0.45 16.18 -2.00
C ILE A 105 0.67 17.44 -2.85
N ARG A 106 0.03 17.51 -4.02
CA ARG A 106 0.16 18.65 -4.95
C ARG A 106 -0.45 19.93 -4.38
N LEU A 107 -1.52 19.81 -3.59
CA LEU A 107 -2.11 20.93 -2.84
C LEU A 107 -1.08 21.52 -1.87
N ASN A 108 -0.38 20.66 -1.11
CA ASN A 108 0.68 21.10 -0.19
C ASN A 108 1.90 21.70 -0.92
N GLN A 109 2.13 21.32 -2.17
CA GLN A 109 3.16 21.89 -3.05
C GLN A 109 2.71 23.20 -3.74
N ASN A 110 1.46 23.64 -3.53
CA ASN A 110 0.81 24.78 -4.21
C ASN A 110 0.56 24.57 -5.71
N ASP A 111 0.59 23.32 -6.20
CA ASP A 111 0.28 22.95 -7.58
C ASP A 111 -1.23 22.76 -7.77
N TYR A 112 -2.00 23.83 -7.52
CA TYR A 112 -3.46 23.78 -7.39
C TYR A 112 -4.18 23.22 -8.63
N LEU A 113 -3.75 23.60 -9.84
CA LEU A 113 -4.38 23.13 -11.08
C LEU A 113 -4.21 21.63 -11.27
N VAL A 114 -3.08 21.07 -10.84
CA VAL A 114 -2.82 19.64 -10.94
C VAL A 114 -3.60 18.90 -9.85
N ALA A 115 -3.62 19.44 -8.63
CA ALA A 115 -4.39 18.88 -7.52
C ALA A 115 -5.89 18.78 -7.86
N ILE A 116 -6.50 19.82 -8.46
CA ILE A 116 -7.90 19.80 -8.90
C ILE A 116 -8.15 18.63 -9.86
N ARG A 117 -7.27 18.42 -10.85
CA ARG A 117 -7.41 17.33 -11.82
C ARG A 117 -7.33 15.96 -11.16
N ASP A 118 -6.48 15.79 -10.14
CA ASP A 118 -6.45 14.52 -9.40
C ASP A 118 -7.73 14.33 -8.59
N PHE A 119 -8.22 15.36 -7.89
CA PHE A 119 -9.48 15.28 -7.17
C PHE A 119 -10.67 14.98 -8.10
N ASP A 120 -10.70 15.57 -9.30
CA ASP A 120 -11.73 15.26 -10.31
C ASP A 120 -11.67 13.77 -10.73
N ARG A 121 -10.47 13.21 -10.89
CA ARG A 121 -10.29 11.77 -11.16
C ARG A 121 -10.74 10.90 -9.99
N ALA A 122 -10.47 11.32 -8.76
CA ALA A 122 -10.93 10.61 -7.57
C ALA A 122 -12.46 10.56 -7.53
N LEU A 123 -13.13 11.68 -7.80
CA LEU A 123 -14.60 11.77 -7.83
C LEU A 123 -15.21 10.96 -8.98
N LEU A 124 -14.60 10.98 -10.17
CA LEU A 124 -15.11 10.23 -11.32
C LEU A 124 -15.15 8.71 -11.07
N ASN A 125 -14.20 8.19 -10.29
CA ASN A 125 -14.09 6.77 -9.98
C ASN A 125 -14.75 6.37 -8.65
N ASN A 126 -15.47 7.29 -7.99
CA ASN A 126 -16.25 7.05 -6.78
C ASN A 126 -17.68 7.65 -6.94
N PRO A 127 -18.54 7.01 -7.75
CA PRO A 127 -19.86 7.54 -8.11
C PRO A 127 -20.89 7.51 -6.96
#